data_AF-A0A8H2Y371-F1
#
_entry.id   AF-A0A8H2Y371-F1
#
_cell.length_a   1.000
_cell.length_b   1.000
_cell.length_c   1.000
_cell.angle_alpha   90.00
_cell.angle_beta   90.00
_cell.angle_gamma   90.00
#
_symmetry.space_group_name_H-M   'P 1'
#
loop_
_entity.id
_entity.type
_entity.pdbx_description
1 polymer ?
#
loop_
_entity_poly.entity_id
_entity_poly.type
_entity_poly.pdbx_seq_one_letter_code
_entity_poly.pdbx_strand_id
1 'polypeptide(L)'
;MSALEPAIVRGLNDKIYDKRKAAALDLEKLVRECHTSGDSHRINAIIDQLIDLFSSTTNPLHARNGGLIGLAAAAIALGVEVAVYMDKFIGPLLRCFDDPESRVRYFACESMYNIAKVSKGEVLVYFNPIFDHLSRLAADSETSVKNGAELLDRLLKDIVAESAPVYFPQFPETEKARQRQEDAHKLKGEGVLVPQSEFPGARRAFSLANFVPLLAERMQVISPLTRTHLVSWISVLDSVPDLELVTYLPEFLDWLLKYLSDPTGDVRTATENVLADFLMEIQEITNLQRRKEERARAVREAFAAQNEKVEESKAAQPGADADNELSRGAFMPDREAKPTVDAANKAPEGEAAHDSGAWIPGQGVKVDHAAIVEILIDQLDPSRAEDEIQQTTALGWIAKFLEFAPEVMVPFTPRLIPAILPNLAHHIPGMHTTAALTNQKLFSLIQSLPSPSATTGGGVPSSSAQSLRNAPSSPISSAPRLSVCLS
;
A
#
# COMPACT_ATOMS: atom_id res chain seq x y z
N MET A 1 -8.63 -8.41 46.21
CA MET A 1 -9.38 -7.18 46.55
C MET A 1 -9.76 -6.49 45.26
N SER A 2 -10.95 -5.90 45.16
CA SER A 2 -11.38 -5.19 43.94
C SER A 2 -10.45 -3.99 43.67
N ALA A 3 -9.89 -3.89 42.46
CA ALA A 3 -9.05 -2.76 42.06
C ALA A 3 -9.85 -1.48 41.85
N LEU A 4 -11.11 -1.63 41.42
CA LEU A 4 -12.10 -0.55 41.40
C LEU A 4 -12.73 -0.36 42.77
N GLU A 5 -12.95 0.91 43.11
CA GLU A 5 -13.71 1.29 44.28
C GLU A 5 -15.18 0.83 44.17
N PRO A 6 -15.80 0.32 45.25
CA PRO A 6 -17.17 -0.19 45.22
C PRO A 6 -18.22 0.82 44.71
N ALA A 7 -17.97 2.13 44.92
CA ALA A 7 -18.84 3.19 44.43
C ALA A 7 -18.81 3.28 42.89
N ILE A 8 -17.62 3.22 42.28
CA ILE A 8 -17.45 3.25 40.82
C ILE A 8 -18.08 2.00 40.20
N VAL A 9 -17.82 0.81 40.75
CA VAL A 9 -18.43 -0.44 40.26
C VAL A 9 -19.95 -0.36 40.29
N ARG A 10 -20.53 0.15 41.38
CA ARG A 10 -21.99 0.30 41.50
C ARG A 10 -22.54 1.32 40.51
N GLY A 11 -21.84 2.43 40.30
CA GLY A 11 -22.25 3.48 39.38
C GLY A 11 -22.19 3.06 37.92
N LEU A 12 -21.14 2.36 37.49
CA LEU A 12 -21.03 1.78 36.14
C LEU A 12 -22.11 0.72 35.87
N ASN A 13 -22.52 -0.02 36.91
CA ASN A 13 -23.61 -0.99 36.84
C ASN A 13 -25.01 -0.38 37.08
N ASP A 14 -25.16 0.95 37.14
CA ASP A 14 -26.48 1.55 37.32
C ASP A 14 -27.30 1.48 36.02
N LYS A 15 -28.62 1.38 36.13
CA LYS A 15 -29.54 1.37 34.98
C LYS A 15 -29.62 2.74 34.30
N ILE A 16 -29.40 3.83 35.05
CA ILE A 16 -29.47 5.21 34.56
C ILE A 16 -28.15 5.58 33.88
N TYR A 17 -28.25 6.10 32.66
CA TYR A 17 -27.09 6.50 31.85
C TYR A 17 -26.24 7.59 32.53
N ASP A 18 -26.85 8.64 33.05
CA ASP A 18 -26.12 9.77 33.67
C ASP A 18 -25.29 9.34 34.88
N LYS A 19 -25.76 8.34 35.64
CA LYS A 19 -25.01 7.76 36.76
C LYS A 19 -23.80 6.96 36.29
N ARG A 20 -23.93 6.21 35.18
CA ARG A 20 -22.79 5.52 34.56
C ARG A 20 -21.75 6.53 34.08
N LYS A 21 -22.19 7.63 33.46
CA LYS A 21 -21.30 8.72 33.02
C LYS A 21 -20.59 9.39 34.18
N ALA A 22 -21.29 9.68 35.29
CA ALA A 22 -20.67 10.23 36.49
C ALA A 22 -19.62 9.28 37.08
N ALA A 23 -19.94 7.98 37.19
CA ALA A 23 -18.99 6.98 37.66
C ALA A 23 -17.77 6.81 36.74
N ALA A 24 -17.96 6.98 35.42
CA ALA A 24 -16.87 6.96 34.46
C ALA A 24 -15.92 8.16 34.63
N LEU A 25 -16.43 9.34 34.98
CA LEU A 25 -15.58 10.50 35.30
C LEU A 25 -14.76 10.28 36.58
N ASP A 26 -15.34 9.61 37.58
CA ASP A 26 -14.60 9.26 38.80
C ASP A 26 -13.57 8.14 38.52
N LEU A 27 -13.89 7.19 37.64
CA LEU A 27 -12.93 6.21 37.13
C LEU A 27 -11.77 6.87 36.38
N GLU A 28 -12.04 7.87 35.54
CA GLU A 28 -11.00 8.60 34.81
C GLU A 28 -10.00 9.25 35.78
N LYS A 29 -10.49 9.92 36.83
CA LYS A 29 -9.63 10.50 37.88
C LYS A 29 -8.78 9.42 38.56
N LEU A 30 -9.41 8.31 38.94
CA LEU A 30 -8.72 7.20 39.60
C LEU A 30 -7.61 6.61 38.72
N VAL A 31 -7.87 6.39 37.43
CA VAL A 31 -6.87 5.87 36.49
C VAL A 31 -5.74 6.87 36.29
N ARG A 32 -6.03 8.18 36.23
CA ARG A 32 -5.00 9.24 36.16
C ARG A 32 -4.11 9.27 37.41
N GLU A 33 -4.70 9.11 38.59
CA GLU A 33 -3.93 8.99 39.85
C GLU A 33 -3.03 7.75 39.86
N CYS A 34 -3.55 6.59 39.42
CA CYS A 34 -2.76 5.38 39.31
C CYS A 34 -1.61 5.55 38.30
N HIS A 35 -1.89 6.21 37.17
CA HIS A 35 -0.92 6.49 36.11
C HIS A 35 0.22 7.39 36.59
N THR A 36 -0.12 8.52 37.22
CA THR A 36 0.87 9.43 37.81
C THR A 36 1.69 8.79 38.94
N SER A 37 1.11 7.80 39.63
CA SER A 37 1.78 7.04 40.68
C SER A 37 2.60 5.84 40.14
N GLY A 38 2.54 5.54 38.85
CA GLY A 38 3.19 4.38 38.24
C GLY A 38 2.58 3.02 38.62
N ASP A 39 1.33 2.98 39.11
CA ASP A 39 0.66 1.75 39.53
C ASP A 39 0.01 1.00 38.34
N SER A 40 0.87 0.48 37.46
CA SER A 40 0.47 -0.29 36.29
C SER A 40 -0.26 -1.59 36.64
N HIS A 41 -0.03 -2.14 37.85
CA HIS A 41 -0.73 -3.34 38.31
C HIS A 41 -2.20 -3.02 38.59
N ARG A 42 -2.49 -1.91 39.29
CA ARG A 42 -3.87 -1.50 39.54
C ARG A 42 -4.59 -1.12 38.25
N ILE A 43 -3.93 -0.42 37.32
CA ILE A 43 -4.51 -0.11 36.00
C ILE A 43 -4.87 -1.41 35.26
N ASN A 44 -3.97 -2.39 35.22
CA ASN A 44 -4.24 -3.69 34.62
C ASN A 44 -5.47 -4.38 35.21
N ALA A 45 -5.58 -4.38 36.54
CA ALA A 45 -6.70 -5.00 37.25
C ALA A 45 -8.01 -4.23 37.06
N ILE A 46 -7.97 -2.90 36.92
CA ILE A 46 -9.13 -2.09 36.54
C ILE A 46 -9.60 -2.49 35.13
N ILE A 47 -8.67 -2.60 34.17
CA ILE A 47 -8.98 -3.00 32.79
C ILE A 47 -9.57 -4.41 32.76
N ASP A 48 -9.03 -5.37 33.51
CA ASP A 48 -9.60 -6.73 33.62
C ASP A 48 -11.06 -6.70 34.06
N GLN A 49 -11.36 -5.96 35.12
CA GLN A 49 -12.73 -5.85 35.63
C GLN A 49 -13.68 -5.18 34.64
N LEU A 50 -13.22 -4.20 33.86
CA LEU A 50 -14.02 -3.58 32.80
C LEU A 50 -14.30 -4.56 31.66
N ILE A 51 -13.29 -5.33 31.23
CA ILE A 51 -13.43 -6.39 30.22
C ILE A 51 -14.47 -7.41 30.68
N ASP A 52 -14.42 -7.85 31.94
CA ASP A 52 -15.37 -8.81 32.51
C ASP A 52 -16.82 -8.30 32.45
N LEU A 53 -17.05 -6.98 32.58
CA LEU A 53 -18.38 -6.38 32.52
C LEU A 53 -19.00 -6.48 31.12
N PHE A 54 -18.24 -6.22 30.05
CA PHE A 54 -18.81 -6.15 28.69
C PHE A 54 -18.64 -7.42 27.85
N SER A 55 -17.62 -8.23 28.14
CA SER A 55 -17.27 -9.41 27.33
C SER A 55 -18.22 -10.58 27.50
N SER A 56 -18.89 -10.68 28.65
CA SER A 56 -19.89 -11.71 28.89
C SER A 56 -21.27 -11.26 28.41
N THR A 57 -21.83 -11.99 27.44
CA THR A 57 -23.21 -11.76 26.97
C THR A 57 -24.26 -12.11 28.02
N THR A 58 -23.90 -12.83 29.09
CA THR A 58 -24.79 -13.13 30.21
C THR A 58 -24.95 -11.95 31.17
N ASN A 59 -24.05 -10.97 31.11
CA ASN A 59 -24.16 -9.78 31.95
C ASN A 59 -25.34 -8.92 31.50
N PRO A 60 -26.02 -8.25 32.45
CA PRO A 60 -27.09 -7.33 32.10
C PRO A 60 -26.62 -6.22 31.16
N LEU A 61 -27.48 -5.80 30.22
CA LEU A 61 -27.16 -4.77 29.22
C LEU A 61 -26.54 -3.49 29.82
N HIS A 62 -27.04 -3.02 30.96
CA HIS A 62 -26.53 -1.81 31.62
C HIS A 62 -25.10 -2.01 32.16
N ALA A 63 -24.76 -3.20 32.65
CA ALA A 63 -23.41 -3.55 33.09
C ALA A 63 -22.44 -3.57 31.90
N ARG A 64 -22.85 -4.19 30.80
CA ARG A 64 -22.06 -4.27 29.56
C ARG A 64 -21.77 -2.87 28.99
N ASN A 65 -22.80 -2.02 28.91
CA ASN A 65 -22.66 -0.63 28.50
C ASN A 65 -21.77 0.16 29.47
N GLY A 66 -21.91 -0.08 30.78
CA GLY A 66 -21.05 0.50 31.81
C GLY A 66 -19.58 0.12 31.65
N GLY A 67 -19.30 -1.13 31.32
CA GLY A 67 -17.94 -1.60 31.02
C GLY A 67 -17.33 -0.88 29.81
N LEU A 68 -18.07 -0.72 28.73
CA LEU A 68 -17.61 -0.01 27.51
C LEU A 68 -17.35 1.48 27.76
N ILE A 69 -18.24 2.15 28.50
CA ILE A 69 -18.08 3.56 28.92
C ILE A 69 -16.88 3.70 29.85
N GLY A 70 -16.73 2.79 30.80
CA GLY A 70 -15.60 2.78 31.74
C GLY A 70 -14.25 2.54 31.04
N LEU A 71 -14.21 1.66 30.05
CA LEU A 71 -13.01 1.44 29.22
C LEU A 71 -12.63 2.69 28.44
N ALA A 72 -13.60 3.40 27.88
CA ALA A 72 -13.35 4.67 27.19
C ALA A 72 -12.78 5.72 28.15
N ALA A 73 -13.33 5.84 29.36
CA ALA A 73 -12.83 6.75 30.39
C ALA A 73 -11.41 6.38 30.85
N ALA A 74 -11.11 5.10 31.01
CA ALA A 74 -9.75 4.64 31.31
C ALA A 74 -8.76 4.98 30.18
N ALA A 75 -9.16 4.81 28.91
CA ALA A 75 -8.34 5.20 27.76
C ALA A 75 -8.07 6.71 27.75
N ILE A 76 -9.09 7.54 27.98
CA ILE A 76 -8.96 9.00 28.07
C ILE A 76 -8.00 9.41 29.18
N ALA A 77 -8.06 8.75 30.34
CA ALA A 77 -7.16 9.02 31.46
C ALA A 77 -5.69 8.72 31.13
N LEU A 78 -5.44 7.62 30.40
CA LEU A 78 -4.09 7.17 30.03
C LEU A 78 -3.50 7.93 28.84
N GLY A 79 -4.33 8.52 27.98
CA GLY A 79 -3.86 9.16 26.75
C GLY A 79 -3.22 8.14 25.80
N VAL A 80 -2.07 8.50 25.22
CA VAL A 80 -1.35 7.61 24.28
C VAL A 80 -0.83 6.33 24.95
N GLU A 81 -0.57 6.36 26.26
CA GLU A 81 -0.07 5.19 27.01
C GLU A 81 -1.12 4.08 27.18
N VAL A 82 -2.38 4.31 26.77
CA VAL A 82 -3.35 3.23 26.62
C VAL A 82 -2.82 2.12 25.70
N ALA A 83 -1.89 2.45 24.79
CA ALA A 83 -1.24 1.53 23.87
C ALA A 83 -0.63 0.29 24.54
N VAL A 84 -0.06 0.46 25.75
CA VAL A 84 0.51 -0.63 26.57
C VAL A 84 -0.55 -1.70 26.89
N TYR A 85 -1.82 -1.32 26.95
CA TYR A 85 -2.91 -2.18 27.36
C TYR A 85 -3.83 -2.62 26.20
N MET A 86 -3.66 -2.05 25.00
CA MET A 86 -4.58 -2.28 23.87
C MET A 86 -4.71 -3.75 23.48
N ASP A 87 -3.60 -4.50 23.43
CA ASP A 87 -3.59 -5.93 23.05
C ASP A 87 -4.54 -6.77 23.93
N LYS A 88 -4.76 -6.33 25.18
CA LYS A 88 -5.61 -6.99 26.17
C LYS A 88 -7.10 -6.82 25.90
N PHE A 89 -7.53 -5.64 25.47
CA PHE A 89 -8.95 -5.30 25.37
C PHE A 89 -9.47 -5.14 23.93
N ILE A 90 -8.60 -4.95 22.91
CA ILE A 90 -9.04 -4.76 21.52
C ILE A 90 -9.86 -5.96 21.04
N GLY A 91 -9.38 -7.19 21.23
CA GLY A 91 -10.12 -8.39 20.85
C GLY A 91 -11.50 -8.51 21.52
N PRO A 92 -11.59 -8.42 22.86
CA PRO A 92 -12.87 -8.34 23.57
C PRO A 92 -13.80 -7.21 23.09
N LEU A 93 -13.26 -6.01 22.85
CA LEU A 93 -14.04 -4.85 22.40
C LEU A 93 -14.58 -5.05 20.98
N LEU A 94 -13.78 -5.61 20.07
CA LEU A 94 -14.22 -5.89 18.70
C LEU A 94 -15.34 -6.94 18.66
N ARG A 95 -15.35 -7.93 19.57
CA ARG A 95 -16.49 -8.84 19.71
C ARG A 95 -17.81 -8.13 20.04
N CYS A 96 -17.76 -6.94 20.65
CA CYS A 96 -18.96 -6.13 20.89
C CYS A 96 -19.47 -5.42 19.63
N PHE A 97 -18.69 -5.34 18.54
CA PHE A 97 -19.15 -4.78 17.27
C PHE A 97 -20.13 -5.73 16.58
N ASP A 98 -20.04 -7.04 16.85
CA ASP A 98 -20.97 -8.05 16.33
C ASP A 98 -22.05 -8.44 17.37
N ASP A 99 -22.25 -7.64 18.43
CA ASP A 99 -23.21 -7.98 19.48
C ASP A 99 -24.66 -7.98 18.95
N PRO A 100 -25.54 -8.91 19.38
CA PRO A 100 -26.94 -8.87 18.98
C PRO A 100 -27.65 -7.57 19.38
N GLU A 101 -27.27 -6.96 20.51
CA GLU A 101 -27.90 -5.74 21.00
C GLU A 101 -27.25 -4.50 20.38
N SER A 102 -28.05 -3.71 19.65
CA SER A 102 -27.57 -2.52 18.93
C SER A 102 -26.96 -1.46 19.83
N ARG A 103 -27.48 -1.33 21.06
CA ARG A 103 -26.93 -0.41 22.05
C ARG A 103 -25.50 -0.79 22.46
N VAL A 104 -25.18 -2.08 22.53
CA VAL A 104 -23.82 -2.54 22.82
C VAL A 104 -22.89 -2.22 21.66
N ARG A 105 -23.32 -2.51 20.42
CA ARG A 105 -22.56 -2.16 19.21
C ARG A 105 -22.26 -0.66 19.14
N TYR A 106 -23.27 0.19 19.40
CA TYR A 106 -23.10 1.63 19.46
C TYR A 106 -22.05 2.09 20.48
N PHE A 107 -22.15 1.63 21.75
CA PHE A 107 -21.17 2.00 22.77
C PHE A 107 -19.78 1.41 22.50
N ALA A 108 -19.69 0.29 21.79
CA ALA A 108 -18.41 -0.26 21.37
C ALA A 108 -17.74 0.64 20.31
N CYS A 109 -18.49 1.13 19.33
CA CYS A 109 -18.01 2.13 18.37
C CYS A 109 -17.55 3.41 19.08
N GLU A 110 -18.34 3.93 20.02
CA GLU A 110 -17.99 5.13 20.80
C GLU A 110 -16.74 4.92 21.67
N SER A 111 -16.62 3.75 22.30
CA SER A 111 -15.44 3.39 23.10
C SER A 111 -14.18 3.32 22.23
N MET A 112 -14.26 2.61 21.09
CA MET A 112 -13.15 2.51 20.14
C MET A 112 -12.78 3.86 19.51
N TYR A 113 -13.74 4.73 19.22
CA TYR A 113 -13.48 6.11 18.78
C TYR A 113 -12.64 6.88 19.79
N ASN A 114 -12.99 6.82 21.08
CA ASN A 114 -12.23 7.50 22.12
C ASN A 114 -10.82 6.90 22.29
N ILE A 115 -10.69 5.57 22.18
CA ILE A 115 -9.38 4.88 22.20
C ILE A 115 -8.52 5.36 21.01
N ALA A 116 -9.03 5.28 19.78
CA ALA A 116 -8.33 5.72 18.57
C ALA A 116 -7.92 7.20 18.66
N LYS A 117 -8.80 8.05 19.20
CA LYS A 117 -8.55 9.49 19.37
C LYS A 117 -7.34 9.77 20.26
N VAL A 118 -7.15 8.99 21.32
CA VAL A 118 -6.04 9.20 22.27
C VAL A 118 -4.77 8.43 21.89
N SER A 119 -4.90 7.26 21.26
CA SER A 119 -3.76 6.43 20.87
C SER A 119 -3.14 6.83 19.52
N LYS A 120 -3.90 7.55 18.67
CA LYS A 120 -3.45 8.04 17.35
C LYS A 120 -2.78 6.92 16.54
N GLY A 121 -1.55 7.13 16.04
CA GLY A 121 -0.80 6.17 15.22
C GLY A 121 -0.66 4.76 15.84
N GLU A 122 -0.68 4.61 17.16
CA GLU A 122 -0.63 3.29 17.81
C GLU A 122 -1.84 2.41 17.44
N VAL A 123 -3.01 3.01 17.17
CA VAL A 123 -4.22 2.26 16.79
C VAL A 123 -4.02 1.51 15.48
N LEU A 124 -3.11 1.99 14.62
CA LEU A 124 -2.88 1.40 13.29
C LEU A 124 -2.30 -0.02 13.37
N VAL A 125 -1.67 -0.40 14.49
CA VAL A 125 -1.26 -1.79 14.74
C VAL A 125 -2.47 -2.74 14.71
N TYR A 126 -3.65 -2.26 15.08
CA TYR A 126 -4.90 -3.03 15.10
C TYR A 126 -5.82 -2.66 13.94
N PHE A 127 -5.31 -1.98 12.90
CA PHE A 127 -6.14 -1.48 11.80
C PHE A 127 -6.96 -2.58 11.11
N ASN A 128 -6.31 -3.66 10.66
CA ASN A 128 -6.98 -4.72 9.90
C ASN A 128 -8.22 -5.29 10.61
N PRO A 129 -8.15 -5.76 11.88
CA PRO A 129 -9.34 -6.26 12.54
C PRO A 129 -10.37 -5.17 12.83
N ILE A 130 -9.96 -3.91 13.06
CA ILE A 130 -10.92 -2.79 13.23
C ILE A 130 -11.67 -2.52 11.92
N PHE A 131 -10.93 -2.38 10.81
CA PHE A 131 -11.47 -2.20 9.47
C PHE A 131 -12.44 -3.32 9.09
N ASP A 132 -12.10 -4.58 9.38
CA ASP A 132 -12.95 -5.71 9.06
C ASP A 132 -14.35 -5.58 9.69
N HIS A 133 -14.41 -5.24 10.98
CA HIS A 133 -15.70 -5.04 11.65
C HIS A 133 -16.41 -3.77 11.17
N LEU A 134 -15.69 -2.68 10.91
CA LEU A 134 -16.28 -1.45 10.35
C LEU A 134 -16.93 -1.68 8.99
N SER A 135 -16.34 -2.52 8.14
CA SER A 135 -16.90 -2.86 6.82
C SER A 135 -18.29 -3.52 6.93
N ARG A 136 -18.52 -4.30 7.99
CA ARG A 136 -19.82 -4.90 8.32
C ARG A 136 -20.77 -3.87 8.94
N LEU A 137 -20.28 -3.06 9.87
CA LEU A 137 -21.06 -2.02 10.55
C LEU A 137 -21.57 -0.93 9.60
N ALA A 138 -20.89 -0.69 8.47
CA ALA A 138 -21.38 0.19 7.41
C ALA A 138 -22.77 -0.21 6.89
N ALA A 139 -23.12 -1.49 6.98
CA ALA A 139 -24.41 -2.05 6.59
C ALA A 139 -25.31 -2.43 7.78
N ASP A 140 -25.03 -1.91 8.99
CA ASP A 140 -25.83 -2.24 10.18
C ASP A 140 -27.30 -1.82 10.01
N SER A 141 -28.21 -2.62 10.56
CA SER A 141 -29.64 -2.36 10.53
C SER A 141 -30.02 -1.10 11.30
N GLU A 142 -29.22 -0.73 12.30
CA GLU A 142 -29.51 0.35 13.24
C GLU A 142 -28.74 1.62 12.88
N THR A 143 -29.49 2.69 12.60
CA THR A 143 -28.91 3.98 12.18
C THR A 143 -27.99 4.59 13.23
N SER A 144 -28.29 4.43 14.52
CA SER A 144 -27.42 4.91 15.59
C SER A 144 -26.04 4.25 15.56
N VAL A 145 -26.00 2.94 15.29
CA VAL A 145 -24.76 2.17 15.17
C VAL A 145 -23.97 2.63 13.95
N LYS A 146 -24.63 2.80 12.80
CA LYS A 146 -24.01 3.35 11.58
C LYS A 146 -23.37 4.72 11.81
N ASN A 147 -24.09 5.64 12.47
CA ASN A 147 -23.56 6.96 12.81
C ASN A 147 -22.34 6.87 13.75
N GLY A 148 -22.36 5.95 14.72
CA GLY A 148 -21.22 5.71 15.61
C GLY A 148 -20.01 5.14 14.87
N ALA A 149 -20.24 4.18 13.97
CA ALA A 149 -19.21 3.59 13.13
C ALA A 149 -18.62 4.61 12.15
N GLU A 150 -19.42 5.50 11.57
CA GLU A 150 -18.99 6.57 10.66
C GLU A 150 -18.05 7.57 11.34
N LEU A 151 -18.30 7.92 12.61
CA LEU A 151 -17.39 8.78 13.37
C LEU A 151 -16.02 8.14 13.59
N LEU A 152 -16.00 6.84 13.91
CA LEU A 152 -14.77 6.06 14.05
C LEU A 152 -14.05 5.90 12.71
N ASP A 153 -14.78 5.58 11.65
CA ASP A 153 -14.28 5.45 10.28
C ASP A 153 -13.58 6.72 9.81
N ARG A 154 -14.24 7.88 9.96
CA ARG A 154 -13.67 9.18 9.59
C ARG A 154 -12.39 9.50 10.37
N LEU A 155 -12.39 9.25 11.68
CA LEU A 155 -11.19 9.44 12.50
C LEU A 155 -10.04 8.52 12.08
N LEU A 156 -10.34 7.25 11.76
CA LEU A 156 -9.30 6.33 11.29
C LEU A 156 -8.74 6.74 9.94
N LYS A 157 -9.58 7.28 9.03
CA LYS A 157 -9.12 7.85 7.76
C LYS A 157 -8.16 9.02 7.99
N ASP A 158 -8.49 9.93 8.91
CA ASP A 158 -7.61 11.04 9.29
C ASP A 158 -6.27 10.52 9.85
N ILE A 159 -6.31 9.52 10.75
CA ILE A 159 -5.09 8.91 11.34
C ILE A 159 -4.26 8.20 10.26
N VAL A 160 -4.88 7.47 9.34
CA VAL A 160 -4.18 6.80 8.24
C VAL A 160 -3.50 7.82 7.34
N ALA A 161 -4.23 8.86 6.93
CA ALA A 161 -3.68 9.92 6.08
C ALA A 161 -2.49 10.65 6.74
N GLU A 162 -2.55 10.89 8.05
CA GLU A 162 -1.49 11.58 8.79
C GLU A 162 -0.30 10.67 9.13
N SER A 163 -0.55 9.43 9.55
CA SER A 163 0.43 8.60 10.28
C SER A 163 0.84 7.31 9.57
N ALA A 164 0.03 6.75 8.68
CA ALA A 164 0.32 5.44 8.07
C ALA A 164 1.69 5.31 7.38
N PRO A 165 2.19 6.32 6.63
CA PRO A 165 3.46 6.15 5.91
C PRO A 165 4.69 6.22 6.80
N VAL A 166 4.59 6.85 7.98
CA VAL A 166 5.76 7.23 8.80
C VAL A 166 5.75 6.70 10.23
N TYR A 167 4.61 6.21 10.72
CA TYR A 167 4.47 5.88 12.13
C TYR A 167 5.02 4.50 12.48
N PHE A 168 5.94 4.46 13.44
CA PHE A 168 6.46 3.25 14.06
C PHE A 168 5.89 3.13 15.48
N PRO A 169 5.40 1.94 15.91
CA PRO A 169 4.94 1.71 17.26
C PRO A 169 6.04 2.07 18.27
N GLN A 170 5.68 2.82 19.31
CA GLN A 170 6.60 3.34 20.32
C GLN A 170 6.62 2.49 21.59
N PHE A 171 5.63 1.60 21.76
CA PHE A 171 5.51 0.74 22.94
C PHE A 171 5.92 -0.71 22.64
N PRO A 172 6.66 -1.38 23.55
CA PRO A 172 7.07 -2.78 23.35
C PRO A 172 5.89 -3.74 23.13
N GLU A 173 4.75 -3.47 23.76
CA GLU A 173 3.54 -4.28 23.63
C GLU A 173 2.95 -4.19 22.23
N THR A 174 2.86 -2.98 21.66
CA THR A 174 2.34 -2.76 20.31
C THR A 174 3.33 -3.22 19.23
N GLU A 175 4.64 -3.09 19.47
CA GLU A 175 5.68 -3.67 18.62
C GLU A 175 5.57 -5.20 18.55
N LYS A 176 5.41 -5.87 19.70
CA LYS A 176 5.19 -7.33 19.76
C LYS A 176 3.90 -7.75 19.06
N ALA A 177 2.82 -6.98 19.22
CA ALA A 177 1.57 -7.24 18.53
C ALA A 177 1.74 -7.15 17.00
N ARG A 178 2.47 -6.15 16.52
CA ARG A 178 2.79 -5.97 15.10
C ARG A 178 3.66 -7.12 14.56
N GLN A 179 4.67 -7.54 15.30
CA GLN A 179 5.50 -8.71 14.96
C GLN A 179 4.65 -9.98 14.77
N ARG A 180 3.77 -10.30 15.73
CA ARG A 180 2.90 -11.49 15.65
C ARG A 180 2.03 -11.50 14.41
N GLN A 181 1.49 -10.36 14.02
CA GLN A 181 0.66 -10.24 12.81
C GLN A 181 1.47 -10.43 11.53
N GLU A 182 2.70 -9.92 11.47
CA GLU A 182 3.58 -10.15 10.33
C GLU A 182 3.96 -11.64 10.20
N ASP A 183 4.28 -12.30 11.31
CA ASP A 183 4.61 -13.72 11.31
C ASP A 183 3.42 -14.58 10.88
N ALA A 184 2.22 -14.24 11.34
CA ALA A 184 0.99 -14.89 10.91
C ALA A 184 0.75 -14.71 9.40
N HIS A 185 1.05 -13.53 8.85
CA HIS A 185 0.91 -13.25 7.42
C HIS A 185 1.94 -14.02 6.57
N LYS A 186 3.21 -14.06 7.02
CA LYS A 186 4.27 -14.85 6.39
C LYS A 186 3.92 -16.34 6.35
N LEU A 187 3.30 -16.87 7.40
CA LEU A 187 2.89 -18.26 7.48
C LEU A 187 1.78 -18.61 6.47
N LYS A 188 0.87 -17.66 6.20
CA LYS A 188 -0.22 -17.85 5.24
C LYS A 188 0.22 -17.80 3.78
N GLY A 189 1.41 -17.24 3.49
CA GLY A 189 1.91 -17.11 2.13
C GLY A 189 1.14 -16.08 1.27
N GLU A 190 0.31 -15.23 1.89
CA GLU A 190 -0.58 -14.26 1.23
C GLU A 190 0.11 -12.92 0.90
N GLY A 191 1.45 -12.85 0.94
CA GLY A 191 2.19 -11.58 0.81
C GLY A 191 2.84 -11.36 -0.55
N VAL A 192 2.54 -10.21 -1.15
CA VAL A 192 3.42 -9.58 -2.15
C VAL A 192 4.78 -9.30 -1.49
N LEU A 193 5.87 -9.77 -2.11
CA LEU A 193 7.24 -9.52 -1.67
C LEU A 193 7.61 -8.05 -1.93
N VAL A 194 7.16 -7.13 -1.08
CA VAL A 194 7.64 -5.75 -1.10
C VAL A 194 8.93 -5.65 -0.27
N PRO A 195 9.99 -5.00 -0.78
CA PRO A 195 11.20 -4.76 0.00
C PRO A 195 10.87 -4.11 1.34
N GLN A 196 11.25 -4.76 2.44
CA GLN A 196 11.10 -4.21 3.78
C GLN A 196 11.86 -2.88 3.89
N SER A 197 11.37 -2.01 4.80
CA SER A 197 11.90 -0.69 5.12
C SER A 197 13.44 -0.64 5.16
N GLU A 198 14.00 0.53 4.83
CA GLU A 198 15.44 0.83 4.84
C GLU A 198 16.13 0.58 6.21
N PHE A 199 15.35 0.32 7.27
CA PHE A 199 15.82 0.04 8.62
C PHE A 199 15.54 -1.42 9.03
N PRO A 200 16.58 -2.25 9.20
CA PRO A 200 16.43 -3.61 9.69
C PRO A 200 15.77 -3.62 11.08
N GLY A 201 14.56 -4.17 11.18
CA GLY A 201 13.86 -4.44 12.44
C GLY A 201 12.73 -3.48 12.81
N ALA A 202 12.73 -2.24 12.33
CA ALA A 202 11.67 -1.28 12.62
C ALA A 202 10.49 -1.45 11.65
N ARG A 203 9.30 -1.73 12.19
CA ARG A 203 8.08 -1.93 11.42
C ARG A 203 7.11 -0.78 11.59
N ARG A 204 6.59 -0.28 10.48
CA ARG A 204 5.46 0.66 10.51
C ARG A 204 4.25 -0.01 11.15
N ALA A 205 3.46 0.79 11.87
CA ALA A 205 2.24 0.32 12.51
C ALA A 205 1.22 -0.16 11.47
N PHE A 206 1.10 0.57 10.36
CA PHE A 206 0.28 0.19 9.21
C PHE A 206 1.13 -0.48 8.12
N SER A 207 0.54 -1.44 7.40
CA SER A 207 1.20 -2.15 6.31
C SER A 207 0.20 -2.54 5.23
N LEU A 208 0.34 -1.94 4.03
CA LEU A 208 -0.48 -2.32 2.87
C LEU A 208 -0.33 -3.80 2.51
N ALA A 209 0.88 -4.34 2.52
CA ALA A 209 1.12 -5.76 2.25
C ALA A 209 0.28 -6.70 3.11
N ASN A 210 0.04 -6.33 4.37
CA ASN A 210 -0.82 -7.11 5.27
C ASN A 210 -2.31 -6.77 5.13
N PHE A 211 -2.65 -5.58 4.63
CA PHE A 211 -4.02 -5.08 4.55
C PHE A 211 -4.71 -5.47 3.23
N VAL A 212 -3.99 -5.39 2.10
CA VAL A 212 -4.54 -5.62 0.75
C VAL A 212 -5.22 -7.00 0.61
N PRO A 213 -4.69 -8.11 1.16
CA PRO A 213 -5.41 -9.39 1.10
C PRO A 213 -6.79 -9.35 1.77
N LEU A 214 -6.89 -8.68 2.93
CA LEU A 214 -8.16 -8.46 3.61
C LEU A 214 -9.10 -7.57 2.76
N LEU A 215 -8.57 -6.47 2.21
CA LEU A 215 -9.35 -5.59 1.33
C LEU A 215 -9.92 -6.36 0.13
N ALA A 216 -9.08 -7.11 -0.58
CA ALA A 216 -9.47 -7.89 -1.75
C ALA A 216 -10.54 -8.95 -1.40
N GLU A 217 -10.41 -9.63 -0.25
CA GLU A 217 -11.43 -10.56 0.23
C GLU A 217 -12.76 -9.86 0.53
N ARG A 218 -12.73 -8.69 1.19
CA ARG A 218 -13.95 -7.91 1.46
C ARG A 218 -14.58 -7.35 0.19
N MET A 219 -13.82 -7.11 -0.88
CA MET A 219 -14.41 -6.64 -2.15
C MET A 219 -15.20 -7.70 -2.91
N GLN A 220 -15.03 -9.00 -2.60
CA GLN A 220 -15.66 -10.07 -3.37
C GLN A 220 -17.17 -10.22 -3.10
N VAL A 221 -17.62 -9.97 -1.87
CA VAL A 221 -18.99 -10.35 -1.44
C VAL A 221 -19.57 -9.38 -0.42
N ILE A 222 -19.96 -8.15 -0.80
CA ILE A 222 -20.70 -7.32 0.16
C ILE A 222 -21.76 -6.40 -0.49
N SER A 223 -22.77 -6.07 0.32
CA SER A 223 -23.84 -5.10 0.10
C SER A 223 -23.36 -3.76 -0.48
N PRO A 224 -24.22 -3.01 -1.20
CA PRO A 224 -23.85 -1.71 -1.77
C PRO A 224 -23.28 -0.70 -0.77
N LEU A 225 -23.79 -0.69 0.47
CA LEU A 225 -23.30 0.21 1.53
C LEU A 225 -21.83 -0.08 1.88
N THR A 226 -21.46 -1.35 1.95
CA THR A 226 -20.08 -1.71 2.19
C THR A 226 -19.21 -1.44 0.96
N ARG A 227 -19.73 -1.56 -0.26
CA ARG A 227 -18.99 -1.16 -1.47
C ARG A 227 -18.63 0.33 -1.43
N THR A 228 -19.58 1.20 -1.08
CA THR A 228 -19.30 2.64 -0.84
C THR A 228 -18.18 2.84 0.19
N HIS A 229 -18.25 2.10 1.30
CA HIS A 229 -17.24 2.17 2.35
C HIS A 229 -15.85 1.74 1.85
N LEU A 230 -15.76 0.62 1.11
CA LEU A 230 -14.51 0.10 0.57
C LEU A 230 -13.89 1.05 -0.46
N VAL A 231 -14.69 1.57 -1.40
CA VAL A 231 -14.22 2.56 -2.39
C VAL A 231 -13.71 3.82 -1.68
N SER A 232 -14.43 4.30 -0.66
CA SER A 232 -13.99 5.45 0.13
C SER A 232 -12.65 5.21 0.86
N TRP A 233 -12.38 4.00 1.33
CA TRP A 233 -11.09 3.65 1.91
C TRP A 233 -9.98 3.56 0.87
N ILE A 234 -10.27 3.01 -0.31
CA ILE A 234 -9.31 2.99 -1.42
C ILE A 234 -8.93 4.43 -1.79
N SER A 235 -9.89 5.34 -1.92
CA SER A 235 -9.60 6.76 -2.20
C SER A 235 -8.68 7.41 -1.14
N VAL A 236 -8.88 7.12 0.14
CA VAL A 236 -8.04 7.68 1.23
C VAL A 236 -6.64 7.09 1.23
N LEU A 237 -6.52 5.78 0.98
CA LEU A 237 -5.21 5.12 0.92
C LEU A 237 -4.42 5.57 -0.31
N ASP A 238 -5.12 5.78 -1.44
CA ASP A 238 -4.55 6.30 -2.69
C ASP A 238 -4.11 7.76 -2.56
N SER A 239 -4.84 8.58 -1.80
CA SER A 239 -4.46 9.98 -1.58
C SER A 239 -3.22 10.18 -0.70
N VAL A 240 -2.58 9.10 -0.23
CA VAL A 240 -1.32 9.13 0.54
C VAL A 240 -0.20 8.57 -0.34
N PRO A 241 0.57 9.43 -1.05
CA PRO A 241 1.56 8.97 -2.04
C PRO A 241 2.62 8.02 -1.47
N ASP A 242 3.03 8.24 -0.21
CA ASP A 242 4.05 7.45 0.48
C ASP A 242 3.61 6.01 0.83
N LEU A 243 2.31 5.71 0.72
CA LEU A 243 1.82 4.34 0.84
C LEU A 243 2.02 3.54 -0.45
N GLU A 244 2.06 4.20 -1.60
CA GLU A 244 2.27 3.57 -2.91
C GLU A 244 1.21 2.49 -3.23
N LEU A 245 -0.08 2.79 -2.98
CA LEU A 245 -1.18 1.83 -3.13
C LEU A 245 -1.26 1.23 -4.55
N VAL A 246 -0.91 2.03 -5.56
CA VAL A 246 -0.84 1.61 -6.97
C VAL A 246 -0.01 0.34 -7.21
N THR A 247 0.99 0.07 -6.37
CA THR A 247 1.81 -1.17 -6.47
C THR A 247 1.00 -2.44 -6.21
N TYR A 248 -0.11 -2.32 -5.49
CA TYR A 248 -1.03 -3.41 -5.15
C TYR A 248 -2.29 -3.42 -6.01
N LEU A 249 -2.44 -2.48 -6.95
CA LEU A 249 -3.63 -2.37 -7.80
C LEU A 249 -4.06 -3.70 -8.45
N PRO A 250 -3.14 -4.55 -8.98
CA PRO A 250 -3.55 -5.82 -9.59
C PRO A 250 -4.37 -6.73 -8.67
N GLU A 251 -4.15 -6.67 -7.35
CA GLU A 251 -4.83 -7.54 -6.37
C GLU A 251 -6.33 -7.23 -6.25
N PHE A 252 -6.75 -6.02 -6.62
CA PHE A 252 -8.14 -5.58 -6.46
C PHE A 252 -8.76 -4.87 -7.67
N LEU A 253 -8.00 -4.65 -8.74
CA LEU A 253 -8.47 -3.97 -9.96
C LEU A 253 -9.70 -4.66 -10.57
N ASP A 254 -9.70 -5.98 -10.63
CA ASP A 254 -10.82 -6.77 -11.17
C ASP A 254 -12.14 -6.46 -10.42
N TRP A 255 -12.06 -6.25 -9.11
CA TRP A 255 -13.22 -5.91 -8.28
C TRP A 255 -13.65 -4.45 -8.45
N LEU A 256 -12.70 -3.52 -8.61
CA LEU A 256 -13.04 -2.13 -8.94
C LEU A 256 -13.75 -2.04 -10.29
N LEU A 257 -13.28 -2.76 -11.30
CA LEU A 257 -13.96 -2.80 -12.60
C LEU A 257 -15.38 -3.35 -12.45
N LYS A 258 -15.59 -4.41 -11.66
CA LYS A 258 -16.94 -4.92 -11.35
C LYS A 258 -17.84 -3.90 -10.66
N TYR A 259 -17.30 -3.00 -9.84
CA TYR A 259 -18.09 -1.96 -9.15
C TYR A 259 -18.60 -0.86 -10.10
N LEU A 260 -18.07 -0.75 -11.31
CA LEU A 260 -18.64 0.11 -12.36
C LEU A 260 -20.06 -0.30 -12.75
N SER A 261 -20.45 -1.55 -12.46
CA SER A 261 -21.79 -2.08 -12.71
C SER A 261 -22.64 -2.16 -11.45
N ASP A 262 -22.23 -1.50 -10.35
CA ASP A 262 -23.03 -1.48 -9.13
C ASP A 262 -24.42 -0.86 -9.40
N PRO A 263 -25.51 -1.39 -8.83
CA PRO A 263 -26.83 -0.76 -8.96
C PRO A 263 -26.88 0.67 -8.41
N THR A 264 -26.01 1.02 -7.46
CA THR A 264 -25.95 2.32 -6.78
C THR A 264 -25.10 3.31 -7.57
N GLY A 265 -25.71 4.41 -8.01
CA GLY A 265 -25.03 5.44 -8.80
C GLY A 265 -23.82 6.07 -8.12
N ASP A 266 -23.88 6.26 -6.80
CA ASP A 266 -22.79 6.86 -6.03
C ASP A 266 -21.57 5.92 -5.96
N VAL A 267 -21.78 4.60 -5.86
CA VAL A 267 -20.71 3.60 -5.90
C VAL A 267 -20.02 3.64 -7.26
N ARG A 268 -20.80 3.68 -8.35
CA ARG A 268 -20.24 3.76 -9.71
C ARG A 268 -19.41 5.03 -9.88
N THR A 269 -19.96 6.20 -9.57
CA THR A 269 -19.27 7.49 -9.70
C THR A 269 -17.97 7.52 -8.86
N ALA A 270 -18.02 7.05 -7.62
CA ALA A 270 -16.83 7.02 -6.77
C ALA A 270 -15.76 6.06 -7.32
N THR A 271 -16.19 4.91 -7.86
CA THR A 271 -15.30 3.91 -8.48
C THR A 271 -14.65 4.45 -9.76
N GLU A 272 -15.42 5.14 -10.60
CA GLU A 272 -14.92 5.80 -11.82
C GLU A 272 -13.82 6.81 -11.50
N ASN A 273 -14.01 7.62 -10.46
CA ASN A 273 -12.99 8.59 -10.02
C ASN A 273 -11.71 7.89 -9.55
N VAL A 274 -11.84 6.87 -8.69
CA VAL A 274 -10.69 6.10 -8.20
C VAL A 274 -9.91 5.44 -9.35
N LEU A 275 -10.61 4.86 -10.32
CA LEU A 275 -9.96 4.28 -11.50
C LEU A 275 -9.28 5.34 -12.36
N ALA A 276 -9.88 6.52 -12.52
CA ALA A 276 -9.27 7.62 -13.26
C ALA A 276 -7.98 8.10 -12.56
N ASP A 277 -8.00 8.24 -11.24
CA ASP A 277 -6.85 8.66 -10.43
C ASP A 277 -5.70 7.66 -10.55
N PHE A 278 -5.96 6.35 -10.36
CA PHE A 278 -4.96 5.31 -10.58
C PHE A 278 -4.36 5.33 -11.99
N LEU A 279 -5.19 5.49 -13.03
CA LEU A 279 -4.69 5.51 -14.40
C LEU A 279 -3.77 6.72 -14.65
N MET A 280 -4.13 7.88 -14.12
CA MET A 280 -3.29 9.08 -14.17
C MET A 280 -1.97 8.86 -13.42
N GLU A 281 -2.03 8.32 -12.20
CA GLU A 281 -0.84 8.03 -11.39
C GLU A 281 0.11 7.05 -12.09
N ILE A 282 -0.41 5.95 -12.65
CA ILE A 282 0.38 4.98 -13.43
C ILE A 282 1.06 5.67 -14.61
N GLN A 283 0.32 6.52 -15.34
CA GLN A 283 0.87 7.26 -16.47
C GLN A 283 1.99 8.22 -16.03
N GLU A 284 1.81 8.92 -14.90
CA GLU A 284 2.82 9.84 -14.35
C GLU A 284 4.07 9.11 -13.89
N ILE A 285 3.92 8.01 -13.12
CA ILE A 285 5.02 7.15 -12.66
C ILE A 285 5.80 6.62 -13.86
N THR A 286 5.11 6.08 -14.86
CA THR A 286 5.75 5.51 -16.06
C THR A 286 6.55 6.57 -16.83
N ASN A 287 5.99 7.77 -17.00
CA ASN A 287 6.68 8.87 -17.66
C ASN A 287 7.86 9.43 -16.84
N LEU A 288 7.77 9.42 -15.52
CA LEU A 288 8.87 9.79 -14.64
C LEU A 288 10.02 8.79 -14.74
N GLN A 289 9.72 7.48 -14.73
CA GLN A 289 10.71 6.42 -14.89
C GLN A 289 11.40 6.50 -16.24
N ARG A 290 10.64 6.62 -17.34
CA ARG A 290 11.19 6.78 -18.69
C ARG A 290 12.14 7.98 -18.79
N ARG A 291 11.75 9.15 -18.28
CA ARG A 291 12.62 10.35 -18.27
C ARG A 291 13.90 10.14 -17.47
N LYS A 292 13.83 9.41 -16.35
CA LYS A 292 15.01 9.07 -15.54
C LYS A 292 15.94 8.11 -16.28
N GLU A 293 15.39 7.09 -16.95
CA GLU A 293 16.16 6.13 -17.74
C GLU A 293 16.83 6.79 -18.95
N GLU A 294 16.13 7.68 -19.66
CA GLU A 294 16.67 8.48 -20.77
C GLU A 294 17.82 9.36 -20.30
N ARG A 295 17.68 10.06 -19.16
CA ARG A 295 18.75 10.86 -18.55
C ARG A 295 19.94 10.00 -18.14
N ALA A 296 19.69 8.87 -17.48
CA ALA A 296 20.75 7.94 -17.06
C ALA A 296 21.47 7.30 -18.26
N ARG A 297 20.78 7.10 -19.39
CA ARG A 297 21.39 6.66 -20.65
C ARG A 297 22.26 7.75 -21.24
N ALA A 298 21.77 8.99 -21.34
CA ALA A 298 22.55 10.12 -21.87
C ALA A 298 23.81 10.40 -21.05
N VAL A 299 23.74 10.30 -19.71
CA VAL A 299 24.91 10.44 -18.83
C VAL A 299 25.93 9.32 -19.08
N ARG A 300 25.48 8.07 -19.23
CA ARG A 300 26.36 6.93 -19.54
C ARG A 300 27.02 7.08 -20.90
N GLU A 301 26.29 7.51 -21.91
CA GLU A 301 26.80 7.76 -23.26
C GLU A 301 27.81 8.92 -23.27
N ALA A 302 27.54 10.01 -22.55
CA ALA A 302 28.47 11.13 -22.42
C ALA A 302 29.77 10.73 -21.70
N PHE A 303 29.66 9.92 -20.64
CA PHE A 303 30.84 9.39 -19.93
C PHE A 303 31.66 8.44 -20.82
N ALA A 304 30.99 7.56 -21.57
CA ALA A 304 31.66 6.67 -22.53
C ALA A 304 32.41 7.47 -23.62
N ALA A 305 31.74 8.47 -24.22
CA ALA A 305 32.35 9.34 -25.23
C ALA A 305 33.52 10.19 -24.69
N GLN A 306 33.47 10.58 -23.40
CA GLN A 306 34.58 11.29 -22.76
C GLN A 306 35.78 10.36 -22.50
N ASN A 307 35.53 9.11 -22.09
CA ASN A 307 36.57 8.12 -21.89
C ASN A 307 37.26 7.74 -23.21
N GLU A 308 36.50 7.56 -24.28
CA GLU A 308 37.04 7.31 -25.63
C GLU A 308 37.94 8.46 -26.10
N LYS A 309 37.55 9.71 -25.87
CA LYS A 309 38.39 10.89 -26.19
C LYS A 309 39.67 10.96 -25.37
N VAL A 310 39.66 10.54 -24.11
CA VAL A 310 40.86 10.52 -23.25
C VAL A 310 41.82 9.40 -23.68
N GLU A 311 41.30 8.24 -24.11
CA GLU A 311 42.11 7.16 -24.68
C GLU A 311 42.72 7.54 -26.03
N GLU A 312 41.96 8.20 -26.93
CA GLU A 312 42.50 8.75 -28.18
C GLU A 312 43.61 9.81 -27.93
N SER A 313 43.42 10.66 -26.91
CA SER A 313 44.42 11.68 -26.54
C SER A 313 45.72 11.07 -25.99
N LYS A 314 45.63 9.96 -25.23
CA LYS A 314 46.79 9.21 -24.73
C LYS A 314 47.49 8.41 -25.83
N ALA A 315 46.76 7.93 -26.83
CA ALA A 315 47.33 7.23 -27.98
C ALA A 315 48.05 8.19 -28.95
N ALA A 316 47.73 9.49 -28.94
CA ALA A 316 48.28 10.50 -29.85
C ALA A 316 49.62 11.15 -29.41
N GLN A 317 50.19 10.79 -28.24
CA GLN A 317 51.57 11.19 -27.87
C GLN A 317 52.49 9.98 -27.65
N PRO A 318 53.17 9.49 -28.71
CA PRO A 318 54.37 8.70 -28.59
C PRO A 318 55.63 9.59 -28.68
N GLY A 319 56.36 9.71 -27.56
CA GLY A 319 57.81 9.95 -27.55
C GLY A 319 58.31 11.40 -27.65
N ALA A 320 58.85 11.92 -26.54
CA ALA A 320 59.98 12.83 -26.55
C ALA A 320 60.91 12.49 -25.36
N ASP A 321 61.94 11.71 -25.70
CA ASP A 321 63.30 11.68 -25.17
C ASP A 321 63.54 11.32 -23.69
N ALA A 322 63.72 10.01 -23.48
CA ALA A 322 64.76 9.51 -22.60
C ALA A 322 66.09 9.51 -23.38
N ASP A 323 67.08 10.28 -22.91
CA ASP A 323 68.50 9.89 -22.82
C ASP A 323 69.38 11.15 -22.65
N ASN A 324 69.84 11.41 -21.42
CA ASN A 324 71.13 12.09 -21.21
C ASN A 324 71.72 11.69 -19.85
N GLU A 325 72.52 10.62 -19.85
CA GLU A 325 73.42 10.29 -18.75
C GLU A 325 74.85 10.80 -19.03
N LEU A 326 75.49 11.26 -17.95
CA LEU A 326 76.93 11.46 -17.69
C LEU A 326 77.54 12.87 -17.86
N SER A 327 77.62 13.61 -16.73
CA SER A 327 78.88 14.24 -16.26
C SER A 327 78.85 14.72 -14.80
N ARG A 328 79.44 13.89 -13.92
CA ARG A 328 80.47 14.21 -12.91
C ARG A 328 80.50 15.63 -12.27
N GLY A 329 79.93 15.72 -11.06
CA GLY A 329 80.51 16.28 -9.82
C GLY A 329 80.87 17.77 -9.70
N ALA A 330 80.22 18.48 -8.75
CA ALA A 330 80.88 19.14 -7.60
C ALA A 330 79.91 20.04 -6.78
N PHE A 331 79.88 19.81 -5.46
CA PHE A 331 79.75 20.79 -4.36
C PHE A 331 78.41 21.52 -4.05
N MET A 332 77.84 21.18 -2.88
CA MET A 332 76.85 21.90 -2.05
C MET A 332 77.55 23.05 -1.26
N PRO A 333 76.91 24.07 -0.62
CA PRO A 333 75.68 23.91 0.20
C PRO A 333 74.69 25.12 0.37
N ASP A 334 73.63 24.80 1.12
CA ASP A 334 72.75 25.64 1.99
C ASP A 334 71.82 26.72 1.40
N ARG A 335 70.51 26.42 1.41
CA ARG A 335 69.53 27.13 2.26
C ARG A 335 68.13 26.49 2.26
N GLU A 336 67.56 26.41 3.46
CA GLU A 336 66.20 25.99 3.80
C GLU A 336 65.11 26.84 3.12
N ALA A 337 64.04 26.21 2.61
CA ALA A 337 62.62 26.65 2.78
C ALA A 337 61.60 25.77 2.00
N LYS A 338 60.71 25.11 2.77
CA LYS A 338 59.29 24.73 2.52
C LYS A 338 58.83 24.23 1.13
N PRO A 339 58.09 23.10 1.05
CA PRO A 339 57.26 22.80 -0.12
C PRO A 339 55.97 23.61 -0.08
N THR A 340 55.75 24.45 -1.09
CA THR A 340 54.44 24.99 -1.46
C THR A 340 53.68 23.95 -2.26
N VAL A 341 52.57 23.50 -1.71
CA VAL A 341 51.54 22.71 -2.41
C VAL A 341 50.81 23.63 -3.38
N ASP A 342 51.06 23.48 -4.68
CA ASP A 342 50.27 24.13 -5.72
C ASP A 342 49.72 23.11 -6.72
N ALA A 343 48.38 23.08 -6.73
CA ALA A 343 47.54 23.19 -7.91
C ALA A 343 47.77 22.22 -9.09
N ALA A 344 47.04 21.10 -9.09
CA ALA A 344 46.45 20.51 -10.30
C ALA A 344 45.49 19.36 -9.94
N ASN A 345 44.32 19.68 -9.40
CA ASN A 345 43.14 18.81 -9.50
C ASN A 345 41.89 19.64 -9.20
N LYS A 346 41.54 20.52 -10.14
CA LYS A 346 40.20 21.11 -10.18
C LYS A 346 39.49 20.43 -11.35
N ALA A 347 38.60 19.49 -11.02
CA ALA A 347 37.67 18.93 -11.98
C ALA A 347 36.87 20.08 -12.62
N PRO A 348 36.47 19.99 -13.91
CA PRO A 348 35.64 21.00 -14.51
C PRO A 348 34.27 20.95 -13.82
N GLU A 349 34.01 21.94 -12.97
CA GLU A 349 32.66 22.32 -12.54
C GLU A 349 31.89 22.85 -13.76
N GLY A 350 31.49 21.95 -14.64
CA GLY A 350 30.48 22.21 -15.66
C GLY A 350 29.14 21.86 -15.05
N GLU A 351 28.42 22.89 -14.57
CA GLU A 351 26.99 22.92 -14.24
C GLU A 351 26.28 21.56 -14.18
N ALA A 352 26.74 20.67 -13.30
CA ALA A 352 25.86 19.69 -12.71
C ALA A 352 24.92 20.53 -11.87
N ALA A 353 23.74 20.80 -12.43
CA ALA A 353 22.61 21.32 -11.69
C ALA A 353 22.69 20.68 -10.31
N HIS A 354 22.70 21.53 -9.27
CA HIS A 354 22.45 21.10 -7.90
C HIS A 354 21.21 20.20 -7.95
N ASP A 355 21.42 18.89 -8.09
CA ASP A 355 20.44 17.88 -7.78
C ASP A 355 20.41 17.97 -6.27
N SER A 356 19.61 18.92 -5.77
CA SER A 356 19.01 18.73 -4.48
C SER A 356 18.53 17.28 -4.55
N GLY A 357 19.08 16.39 -3.72
CA GLY A 357 18.54 15.05 -3.52
C GLY A 357 17.14 15.10 -2.90
N ALA A 358 16.31 16.04 -3.38
CA ALA A 358 14.92 16.23 -3.14
C ALA A 358 14.27 15.00 -3.71
N TRP A 359 14.00 14.07 -2.79
CA TRP A 359 13.15 12.94 -3.01
C TRP A 359 11.87 13.39 -3.74
N ILE A 360 11.57 12.73 -4.86
CA ILE A 360 10.37 12.98 -5.65
C ILE A 360 9.39 11.83 -5.34
N PRO A 361 8.13 12.12 -4.95
CA PRO A 361 7.09 11.10 -4.83
C PRO A 361 7.03 10.19 -6.07
N GLY A 362 6.87 8.87 -5.88
CA GLY A 362 6.89 7.89 -6.96
C GLY A 362 8.29 7.38 -7.34
N GLN A 363 9.35 7.85 -6.69
CA GLN A 363 10.72 7.38 -6.91
C GLN A 363 10.96 6.00 -6.29
N GLY A 364 10.84 4.95 -7.10
CA GLY A 364 11.08 3.56 -6.68
C GLY A 364 9.85 2.66 -6.73
N VAL A 365 8.67 3.25 -6.97
CA VAL A 365 7.40 2.55 -7.16
C VAL A 365 7.47 1.60 -8.35
N LYS A 366 7.24 0.31 -8.15
CA LYS A 366 7.14 -0.67 -9.23
C LYS A 366 5.67 -1.02 -9.47
N VAL A 367 5.11 -0.50 -10.56
CA VAL A 367 3.78 -0.89 -11.04
C VAL A 367 3.94 -2.14 -11.90
N ASP A 368 3.19 -3.20 -11.60
CA ASP A 368 3.14 -4.38 -12.46
C ASP A 368 2.19 -4.13 -13.64
N HIS A 369 2.68 -3.42 -14.66
CA HIS A 369 1.92 -3.14 -15.86
C HIS A 369 1.43 -4.42 -16.55
N ALA A 370 2.21 -5.50 -16.49
CA ALA A 370 1.84 -6.76 -17.14
C ALA A 370 0.62 -7.38 -16.45
N ALA A 371 0.61 -7.47 -15.13
CA ALA A 371 -0.55 -7.96 -14.37
C ALA A 371 -1.80 -7.11 -14.58
N ILE A 372 -1.66 -5.78 -14.68
CA ILE A 372 -2.79 -4.89 -15.02
C ILE A 372 -3.33 -5.23 -16.41
N VAL A 373 -2.46 -5.33 -17.42
CA VAL A 373 -2.87 -5.63 -18.80
C VAL A 373 -3.54 -7.01 -18.91
N GLU A 374 -3.06 -8.01 -18.17
CA GLU A 374 -3.71 -9.32 -18.06
C GLU A 374 -5.16 -9.20 -17.60
N ILE A 375 -5.41 -8.47 -16.50
CA ILE A 375 -6.76 -8.23 -15.98
C ILE A 375 -7.62 -7.50 -17.02
N LEU A 376 -7.09 -6.48 -17.67
CA LEU A 376 -7.83 -5.71 -18.70
C LEU A 376 -8.20 -6.58 -19.91
N ILE A 377 -7.34 -7.52 -20.32
CA ILE A 377 -7.64 -8.46 -21.41
C ILE A 377 -8.74 -9.44 -20.98
N ASP A 378 -8.65 -9.96 -19.76
CA ASP A 378 -9.66 -10.87 -19.20
C ASP A 378 -11.06 -10.24 -19.12
N GLN A 379 -11.13 -8.91 -18.91
CA GLN A 379 -12.38 -8.14 -18.94
C GLN A 379 -13.02 -8.02 -20.33
N LEU A 380 -12.27 -8.30 -21.40
CA LEU A 380 -12.77 -8.32 -22.77
C LEU A 380 -13.12 -9.73 -23.26
N ASP A 381 -12.87 -10.76 -22.45
CA ASP A 381 -13.24 -12.13 -22.79
C ASP A 381 -14.77 -12.25 -22.84
N PRO A 382 -15.37 -12.61 -24.00
CA PRO A 382 -16.81 -12.76 -24.15
C PRO A 382 -17.43 -13.78 -23.19
N SER A 383 -16.63 -14.69 -22.61
CA SER A 383 -17.09 -15.68 -21.63
C SER A 383 -17.22 -15.13 -20.20
N ARG A 384 -16.61 -13.97 -19.92
CA ARG A 384 -16.60 -13.31 -18.60
C ARG A 384 -17.28 -11.96 -18.58
N ALA A 385 -17.26 -11.27 -19.72
CA ALA A 385 -17.61 -9.88 -19.80
C ALA A 385 -19.14 -9.72 -19.95
N GLU A 386 -19.81 -9.50 -18.82
CA GLU A 386 -21.28 -9.38 -18.76
C GLU A 386 -21.78 -7.93 -18.90
N ASP A 387 -20.90 -6.94 -18.75
CA ASP A 387 -21.28 -5.53 -18.68
C ASP A 387 -20.43 -4.62 -19.58
N GLU A 388 -21.09 -3.77 -20.36
CA GLU A 388 -20.41 -2.97 -21.39
C GLU A 388 -19.67 -1.74 -20.82
N ILE A 389 -20.00 -1.29 -19.61
CA ILE A 389 -19.29 -0.19 -18.92
C ILE A 389 -17.90 -0.68 -18.50
N GLN A 390 -17.82 -1.89 -17.94
CA GLN A 390 -16.56 -2.54 -17.57
C GLN A 390 -15.66 -2.72 -18.81
N GLN A 391 -16.22 -3.30 -19.88
CA GLN A 391 -15.51 -3.53 -21.14
C GLN A 391 -15.02 -2.22 -21.78
N THR A 392 -15.87 -1.18 -21.82
CA THR A 392 -15.50 0.12 -22.40
C THR A 392 -14.37 0.77 -21.60
N THR A 393 -14.42 0.68 -20.27
CA THR A 393 -13.35 1.18 -19.38
C THR A 393 -12.05 0.42 -19.61
N ALA A 394 -12.11 -0.93 -19.69
CA ALA A 394 -10.95 -1.76 -19.93
C ALA A 394 -10.29 -1.47 -21.30
N LEU A 395 -11.08 -1.34 -22.36
CA LEU A 395 -10.61 -0.90 -23.68
C LEU A 395 -9.95 0.49 -23.61
N GLY A 396 -10.55 1.41 -22.87
CA GLY A 396 -9.99 2.76 -22.65
C GLY A 396 -8.62 2.73 -21.97
N TRP A 397 -8.45 1.88 -20.95
CA TRP A 397 -7.16 1.66 -20.30
C TRP A 397 -6.13 1.06 -21.25
N ILE A 398 -6.50 0.03 -22.02
CA ILE A 398 -5.61 -0.57 -23.04
C ILE A 398 -5.15 0.50 -24.04
N ALA A 399 -6.06 1.35 -24.51
CA ALA A 399 -5.73 2.46 -25.40
C ALA A 399 -4.70 3.41 -24.77
N LYS A 400 -4.81 3.68 -23.47
CA LYS A 400 -3.85 4.51 -22.72
C LYS A 400 -2.51 3.83 -22.51
N PHE A 401 -2.47 2.55 -22.17
CA PHE A 401 -1.22 1.79 -22.05
C PHE A 401 -0.46 1.74 -23.39
N LEU A 402 -1.15 1.66 -24.53
CA LEU A 402 -0.53 1.77 -25.86
C LEU A 402 0.13 3.14 -26.10
N GLU A 403 -0.30 4.20 -25.41
CA GLU A 403 0.31 5.54 -25.50
C GLU A 403 1.56 5.67 -24.64
N PHE A 404 1.49 5.30 -23.35
CA PHE A 404 2.56 5.61 -22.39
C PHE A 404 3.47 4.42 -22.04
N ALA A 405 3.04 3.18 -22.30
CA ALA A 405 3.80 1.96 -22.01
C ALA A 405 3.86 0.98 -23.23
N PRO A 406 4.23 1.46 -24.44
CA PRO A 406 4.19 0.63 -25.66
C PRO A 406 5.04 -0.64 -25.55
N GLU A 407 6.21 -0.57 -24.91
CA GLU A 407 7.12 -1.71 -24.74
C GLU A 407 6.50 -2.86 -23.94
N VAL A 408 5.67 -2.53 -22.94
CA VAL A 408 4.93 -3.53 -22.17
C VAL A 408 3.83 -4.16 -23.01
N MET A 409 3.19 -3.39 -23.89
CA MET A 409 2.05 -3.85 -24.68
C MET A 409 2.45 -4.80 -25.84
N VAL A 410 3.66 -4.65 -26.38
CA VAL A 410 4.12 -5.45 -27.53
C VAL A 410 3.99 -6.96 -27.31
N PRO A 411 4.47 -7.56 -26.20
CA PRO A 411 4.27 -8.98 -25.90
C PRO A 411 2.81 -9.44 -25.86
N PHE A 412 1.88 -8.56 -25.50
CA PHE A 412 0.45 -8.87 -25.39
C PHE A 412 -0.31 -8.78 -26.71
N THR A 413 0.31 -8.22 -27.77
CA THR A 413 -0.32 -8.02 -29.09
C THR A 413 -1.09 -9.24 -29.61
N PRO A 414 -0.57 -10.50 -29.54
CA PRO A 414 -1.30 -11.68 -30.01
C PRO A 414 -2.63 -11.95 -29.29
N ARG A 415 -2.77 -11.49 -28.03
CA ARG A 415 -3.99 -11.59 -27.23
C ARG A 415 -4.87 -10.34 -27.34
N LEU A 416 -4.25 -9.17 -27.48
CA LEU A 416 -4.97 -7.91 -27.67
C LEU A 416 -5.76 -7.89 -28.98
N ILE A 417 -5.21 -8.39 -30.08
CA ILE A 417 -5.90 -8.42 -31.38
C ILE A 417 -7.25 -9.16 -31.30
N PRO A 418 -7.32 -10.44 -30.89
CA PRO A 418 -8.60 -11.15 -30.81
C PRO A 418 -9.54 -10.58 -29.74
N ALA A 419 -9.02 -9.87 -28.72
CA ALA A 419 -9.84 -9.18 -27.73
C ALA A 419 -10.46 -7.88 -28.27
N ILE A 420 -9.74 -7.09 -29.07
CA ILE A 420 -10.20 -5.78 -29.55
C ILE A 420 -11.09 -5.90 -30.79
N LEU A 421 -10.73 -6.76 -31.76
CA LEU A 421 -11.39 -6.78 -33.07
C LEU A 421 -12.91 -7.03 -33.02
N PRO A 422 -13.45 -7.94 -32.19
CA PRO A 422 -14.91 -8.14 -32.10
C PRO A 422 -15.66 -6.87 -31.69
N ASN A 423 -15.03 -6.01 -30.88
CA ASN A 423 -15.63 -4.80 -30.35
C ASN A 423 -15.74 -3.66 -31.38
N LEU A 424 -15.09 -3.78 -32.55
CA LEU A 424 -15.23 -2.84 -33.67
C LEU A 424 -16.59 -2.92 -34.35
N ALA A 425 -17.32 -4.01 -34.18
CA ALA A 425 -18.67 -4.19 -34.71
C ALA A 425 -19.74 -4.05 -33.62
N HIS A 426 -19.37 -3.55 -32.43
CA HIS A 426 -20.29 -3.50 -31.31
C HIS A 426 -21.42 -2.50 -31.53
N HIS A 427 -22.63 -2.86 -31.08
CA HIS A 427 -23.83 -2.07 -31.28
C HIS A 427 -23.89 -0.79 -30.41
N ILE A 428 -23.15 -0.76 -29.30
CA ILE A 428 -23.04 0.40 -28.42
C ILE A 428 -22.00 1.39 -28.99
N PRO A 429 -22.38 2.64 -29.29
CA PRO A 429 -21.48 3.62 -29.91
C PRO A 429 -20.22 3.93 -29.08
N GLY A 430 -20.36 3.97 -27.75
CA GLY A 430 -19.23 4.20 -26.84
C GLY A 430 -18.16 3.12 -26.99
N MET A 431 -18.56 1.86 -26.89
CA MET A 431 -17.64 0.74 -27.04
C MET A 431 -17.02 0.65 -28.43
N HIS A 432 -17.82 0.83 -29.49
CA HIS A 432 -17.31 0.89 -30.87
C HIS A 432 -16.23 1.97 -31.02
N THR A 433 -16.48 3.17 -30.51
CA THR A 433 -15.56 4.31 -30.64
C THR A 433 -14.24 4.06 -29.91
N THR A 434 -14.31 3.55 -28.68
CA THR A 434 -13.12 3.21 -27.89
C THR A 434 -12.36 2.05 -28.52
N ALA A 435 -13.04 1.01 -29.03
CA ALA A 435 -12.41 -0.10 -29.74
C ALA A 435 -11.69 0.37 -31.01
N ALA A 436 -12.31 1.24 -31.81
CA ALA A 436 -11.71 1.80 -33.02
C ALA A 436 -10.44 2.60 -32.72
N LEU A 437 -10.48 3.45 -31.69
CA LEU A 437 -9.31 4.18 -31.19
C LEU A 437 -8.20 3.23 -30.73
N THR A 438 -8.55 2.21 -29.94
CA THR A 438 -7.60 1.22 -29.42
C THR A 438 -6.94 0.45 -30.56
N ASN A 439 -7.72 -0.01 -31.54
CA ASN A 439 -7.22 -0.71 -32.73
C ASN A 439 -6.29 0.18 -33.55
N GLN A 440 -6.62 1.46 -33.74
CA GLN A 440 -5.75 2.40 -34.45
C GLN A 440 -4.39 2.55 -33.74
N LYS A 441 -4.38 2.69 -32.41
CA LYS A 441 -3.15 2.79 -31.62
C LYS A 441 -2.31 1.52 -31.68
N LEU A 442 -2.95 0.36 -31.53
CA LEU A 442 -2.27 -0.93 -31.63
C LEU A 442 -1.66 -1.14 -33.01
N PHE A 443 -2.41 -0.81 -34.08
CA PHE A 443 -1.92 -0.88 -35.45
C PHE A 443 -0.70 0.03 -35.66
N SER A 444 -0.76 1.26 -35.13
CA SER A 444 0.34 2.24 -35.25
C SER A 444 1.60 1.76 -34.50
N LEU A 445 1.43 1.17 -33.32
CA LEU A 445 2.51 0.55 -32.56
C LEU A 445 3.16 -0.58 -33.36
N ILE A 446 2.37 -1.52 -33.90
CA ILE A 446 2.87 -2.64 -34.72
C ILE A 446 3.65 -2.12 -35.93
N GLN A 447 3.17 -1.08 -36.61
CA GLN A 447 3.86 -0.48 -37.76
C GLN A 447 5.19 0.18 -37.37
N SER A 448 5.31 0.67 -36.13
CA SER A 448 6.54 1.30 -35.63
C SER A 448 7.61 0.30 -35.19
N LEU A 449 7.26 -1.00 -35.06
CA LEU A 449 8.21 -2.01 -34.65
C LEU A 449 9.29 -2.19 -35.72
N PRO A 450 10.56 -2.38 -35.31
CA PRO A 450 11.62 -2.68 -36.26
C PRO A 450 11.25 -3.94 -37.05
N SER A 451 11.39 -3.86 -38.37
CA SER A 451 11.23 -5.06 -39.21
C SER A 451 12.19 -6.12 -38.70
N PRO A 452 11.74 -7.38 -38.49
CA PRO A 452 12.65 -8.45 -38.10
C PRO A 452 13.75 -8.45 -39.15
N SER A 453 14.97 -8.15 -38.73
CA SER A 453 16.12 -8.00 -39.62
C SER A 453 16.13 -9.23 -40.51
N ALA A 454 15.85 -9.05 -41.80
CA ALA A 454 16.02 -10.09 -42.78
C ALA A 454 17.49 -10.49 -42.65
N THR A 455 17.73 -11.63 -42.02
CA THR A 455 19.04 -12.25 -41.97
C THR A 455 19.33 -12.55 -43.44
N THR A 456 20.08 -11.66 -44.08
CA THR A 456 20.61 -11.88 -45.41
C THR A 456 21.45 -13.14 -45.32
N GLY A 457 20.97 -14.18 -45.99
CA GLY A 457 21.51 -15.52 -45.87
C GLY A 457 22.98 -15.60 -46.29
N GLY A 458 23.70 -16.52 -45.65
CA GLY A 458 25.04 -16.90 -46.07
C GLY A 458 25.85 -17.60 -44.99
N GLY A 459 25.42 -18.80 -44.57
CA GLY A 459 26.26 -19.64 -43.71
C GLY A 459 25.48 -20.77 -43.04
N VAL A 460 25.62 -21.97 -43.58
CA VAL A 460 25.13 -23.24 -43.01
C VAL A 460 25.50 -23.34 -41.52
N PRO A 461 24.56 -23.67 -40.61
CA PRO A 461 24.93 -23.94 -39.23
C PRO A 461 25.54 -25.35 -39.13
N SER A 462 26.87 -25.41 -39.01
CA SER A 462 27.55 -26.60 -38.49
C SER A 462 27.25 -26.73 -37.00
N SER A 463 26.92 -27.96 -36.60
CA SER A 463 26.55 -28.34 -35.26
C SER A 463 27.61 -27.98 -34.21
N SER A 464 27.20 -27.28 -33.17
CA SER A 464 27.76 -27.45 -31.83
C SER A 464 26.74 -26.97 -30.82
N ALA A 465 26.04 -27.94 -30.24
CA ALA A 465 25.28 -27.77 -29.03
C ALA A 465 26.21 -27.33 -27.89
N GLN A 466 25.86 -26.27 -27.18
CA GLN A 466 25.82 -26.20 -25.71
C GLN A 466 25.52 -24.78 -25.24
N SER A 467 24.76 -24.72 -24.14
CA SER A 467 24.51 -23.55 -23.30
C SER A 467 23.43 -22.58 -23.77
N LEU A 468 22.19 -22.90 -23.41
CA LEU A 468 21.14 -21.99 -22.88
C LEU A 468 19.89 -22.82 -22.57
N ARG A 469 19.99 -23.70 -21.56
CA ARG A 469 18.82 -24.15 -20.80
C ARG A 469 18.89 -23.45 -19.46
N ASN A 470 18.10 -22.39 -19.31
CA ASN A 470 17.59 -21.89 -18.04
C ASN A 470 16.48 -20.87 -18.35
N ALA A 471 15.32 -21.41 -18.76
CA ALA A 471 14.04 -20.73 -18.60
C ALA A 471 13.31 -21.48 -17.46
N PRO A 472 12.77 -20.80 -16.44
CA PRO A 472 11.93 -21.47 -15.45
C PRO A 472 10.60 -21.83 -16.10
N SER A 473 10.27 -23.12 -16.05
CA SER A 473 8.96 -23.67 -16.40
C SER A 473 7.88 -23.19 -15.42
N SER A 474 6.70 -22.90 -15.96
CA SER A 474 5.46 -22.58 -15.25
C SER A 474 5.15 -23.57 -14.12
N PRO A 475 4.67 -23.13 -12.94
CA PRO A 475 4.04 -24.03 -11.99
C PRO A 475 2.67 -24.47 -12.54
N ILE A 476 2.50 -25.77 -12.72
CA ILE A 476 1.22 -26.40 -12.96
C ILE A 476 0.39 -26.20 -11.68
N SER A 477 -0.70 -25.43 -11.79
CA SER A 477 -1.69 -25.30 -10.72
C SER A 477 -2.48 -26.60 -10.62
N SER A 478 -2.14 -27.43 -9.63
CA SER A 478 -2.96 -28.53 -9.17
C SER A 478 -3.89 -28.04 -8.06
N ALA A 479 -5.08 -27.55 -8.44
CA ALA A 479 -6.20 -27.40 -7.51
C ALA A 479 -7.21 -28.55 -7.73
N PRO A 480 -7.63 -29.26 -6.66
CA PRO A 480 -8.60 -30.34 -6.78
C PRO A 480 -10.00 -29.78 -7.04
N ARG A 481 -10.64 -30.25 -8.11
CA ARG A 481 -12.06 -30.02 -8.39
C ARG A 481 -12.91 -30.79 -7.37
N LEU A 482 -13.58 -30.10 -6.47
CA LEU A 482 -14.73 -30.66 -5.74
C LEU A 482 -15.95 -30.59 -6.67
N SER A 483 -16.30 -31.73 -7.25
CA SER A 483 -17.57 -31.92 -7.95
C SER A 483 -18.64 -32.22 -6.90
N VAL A 484 -19.58 -31.28 -6.72
CA VAL A 484 -20.82 -31.53 -5.99
C VAL A 484 -21.82 -32.10 -7.00
N CYS A 485 -22.01 -33.42 -6.97
CA CYS A 485 -23.16 -34.06 -7.58
C CYS A 485 -24.40 -33.78 -6.72
N LEU A 486 -25.40 -33.14 -7.32
CA LEU A 486 -26.76 -33.11 -6.80
C LEU A 486 -27.42 -34.48 -7.04
N SER A 487 -27.88 -35.09 -5.96
CA SER A 487 -28.97 -36.08 -5.92
C SER A 487 -29.71 -35.88 -4.61
#